data_AF-A0A1B0ASD7-F1
#
_entry.id   AF-A0A1B0ASD7-F1
#
_cell.length_a   1.000
_cell.length_b   1.000
_cell.length_c   1.000
_cell.angle_alpha   90.00
_cell.angle_beta   90.00
_cell.angle_gamma   90.00
#
_symmetry.space_group_name_H-M   'P 1'
#
loop_
_entity.id
_entity.type
_entity.pdbx_description
1 polymer ?
#
loop_
_entity_poly.entity_id
_entity_poly.type
_entity_poly.pdbx_seq_one_letter_code
_entity_poly.pdbx_strand_id
1 'polypeptide(L)'
;MSLLEQYEQQYATLIAEITIQIGQIPLISERKELYAKIDGGLVEAQELIEQMGLEIRELSSIQRSTATSKLNCAQVELKRLQNEYKKAREDSRKAQAINVAIDDYEDYYEDVSMSHDQRQRLLDNSERIERTGNRLQEGYRVALETESLGAQVLGDLHHQRETIQASRARLRETNAELGRASRTLNSMWMRAMRQKVILYTVGGCFVVAVVVSIYLTFSSNARKA
;
A
#
# COMPACT_ATOMS: atom_id res chain seq x y z
N MET A 1 10.19 -15.60 3.84
CA MET A 1 10.05 -14.17 3.52
C MET A 1 9.52 -14.09 2.11
N SER A 2 8.40 -13.41 1.88
CA SER A 2 7.93 -13.19 0.50
C SER A 2 8.81 -12.14 -0.18
N LEU A 3 8.84 -12.14 -1.52
CA LEU A 3 9.63 -11.16 -2.28
C LEU A 3 9.20 -9.72 -1.98
N LEU A 4 7.88 -9.50 -1.82
CA LEU A 4 7.31 -8.24 -1.37
C LEU A 4 7.83 -7.81 0.01
N GLU A 5 7.90 -8.73 0.97
CA GLU A 5 8.37 -8.43 2.33
C GLU A 5 9.87 -8.06 2.34
N GLN A 6 10.65 -8.65 1.45
CA GLN A 6 12.06 -8.29 1.24
C GLN A 6 12.19 -6.87 0.68
N TYR A 7 11.37 -6.50 -0.32
CA TYR A 7 11.35 -5.13 -0.84
C TYR A 7 10.86 -4.11 0.20
N GLU A 8 9.84 -4.44 0.99
CA GLU A 8 9.37 -3.59 2.11
C GLU A 8 10.51 -3.33 3.11
N GLN A 9 11.29 -4.35 3.46
CA GLN A 9 12.41 -4.21 4.39
C GLN A 9 13.57 -3.40 3.81
N GLN A 10 13.92 -3.63 2.54
CA GLN A 10 14.95 -2.87 1.83
C GLN A 10 14.57 -1.40 1.76
N TYR A 11 13.33 -1.11 1.37
CA TYR A 11 12.80 0.25 1.31
C TYR A 11 12.86 0.95 2.68
N ALA A 12 12.42 0.28 3.74
CA ALA A 12 12.45 0.85 5.10
C ALA A 12 13.88 1.18 5.56
N THR A 13 14.85 0.31 5.25
CA THR A 13 16.26 0.53 5.58
C THR A 13 16.83 1.71 4.81
N LEU A 14 16.54 1.78 3.51
CA LEU A 14 17.02 2.83 2.62
C LEU A 14 16.44 4.22 2.98
N ILE A 15 15.15 4.30 3.31
CA ILE A 15 14.52 5.55 3.77
C ILE A 15 15.14 6.04 5.07
N ALA A 16 15.41 5.14 6.02
CA ALA A 16 16.06 5.51 7.27
C ALA A 16 17.47 6.06 7.02
N GLU A 17 18.23 5.42 6.13
CA GLU A 17 19.57 5.90 5.75
C GLU A 17 19.51 7.28 5.07
N ILE A 18 18.62 7.48 4.09
CA ILE A 18 18.44 8.78 3.41
C ILE A 18 18.04 9.86 4.42
N THR A 19 17.15 9.55 5.36
CA THR A 19 16.72 10.50 6.39
C THR A 19 17.90 10.95 7.26
N ILE A 20 18.76 10.01 7.67
CA ILE A 20 19.98 10.32 8.43
C ILE A 20 20.92 11.18 7.59
N GLN A 21 21.14 10.82 6.33
CA GLN A 21 22.01 11.56 5.41
C GLN A 21 21.52 13.00 5.19
N ILE A 22 20.20 13.21 5.04
CA ILE A 22 19.61 14.56 4.96
C ILE A 22 19.90 15.37 6.23
N GLY A 23 19.75 14.75 7.40
CA GLY A 23 20.08 15.39 8.69
C GLY A 23 21.55 15.76 8.85
N GLN A 24 22.47 15.11 8.12
CA GLN A 24 23.91 15.39 8.14
C GLN A 24 24.34 16.55 7.22
N ILE A 25 23.48 16.97 6.28
CA ILE A 25 23.77 18.08 5.36
C ILE A 25 24.27 19.35 6.06
N PRO A 26 23.67 19.86 7.15
CA PRO A 26 24.17 21.08 7.80
C PRO A 26 25.50 20.90 8.53
N LEU A 27 25.92 19.67 8.85
CA LEU A 27 27.08 19.36 9.69
C LEU A 27 28.37 19.19 8.91
N ILE A 28 28.28 18.83 7.62
CA ILE A 28 29.44 18.48 6.78
C ILE A 28 29.79 19.65 5.86
N SER A 29 31.07 19.99 5.77
CA SER A 29 31.58 21.03 4.86
C SER A 29 31.68 20.52 3.40
N GLU A 30 32.16 19.29 3.21
CA GLU A 30 32.28 18.65 1.90
C GLU A 30 31.06 17.78 1.56
N ARG A 31 30.03 18.43 1.00
CA ARG A 31 28.68 17.85 0.83
C ARG A 31 28.44 17.17 -0.51
N LYS A 32 29.37 17.27 -1.45
CA LYS A 32 29.19 16.83 -2.83
C LYS A 32 28.96 15.31 -2.92
N GLU A 33 29.75 14.54 -2.17
CA GLU A 33 29.57 13.09 -2.09
C GLU A 33 28.26 12.71 -1.38
N LEU A 34 27.90 13.43 -0.32
CA LEU A 34 26.65 13.20 0.41
C LEU A 34 25.42 13.45 -0.50
N TYR A 35 25.42 14.52 -1.29
CA TYR A 35 24.36 14.78 -2.26
C TYR A 35 24.26 13.68 -3.32
N ALA A 36 25.39 13.18 -3.84
CA ALA A 36 25.38 12.08 -4.78
C ALA A 36 24.82 10.78 -4.17
N LYS A 37 25.14 10.49 -2.90
CA LYS A 37 24.57 9.35 -2.18
C LYS A 37 23.07 9.48 -1.97
N ILE A 38 22.59 10.65 -1.54
CA ILE A 38 21.16 10.90 -1.35
C ILE A 38 20.41 10.81 -2.68
N ASP A 39 20.93 11.45 -3.75
CA ASP A 39 20.34 11.41 -5.08
C ASP A 39 20.23 9.97 -5.60
N GLY A 40 21.28 9.15 -5.42
CA GLY A 40 21.27 7.72 -5.76
C GLY A 40 20.26 6.92 -4.94
N GLY A 41 20.23 7.10 -3.62
CA GLY A 41 19.29 6.40 -2.74
C GLY A 41 17.83 6.75 -3.02
N LEU A 42 17.53 7.99 -3.41
CA LEU A 42 16.17 8.40 -3.80
C LEU A 42 15.70 7.70 -5.08
N VAL A 43 16.61 7.44 -6.03
CA VAL A 43 16.31 6.67 -7.25
C VAL A 43 16.09 5.20 -6.90
N GLU A 44 16.97 4.60 -6.10
CA GLU A 44 16.81 3.21 -5.64
C GLU A 44 15.51 3.00 -4.85
N ALA A 45 15.13 3.96 -3.99
CA ALA A 45 13.87 3.91 -3.26
C ALA A 45 12.65 3.98 -4.19
N GLN A 46 12.74 4.75 -5.28
CA GLN A 46 11.70 4.80 -6.32
C GLN A 46 11.60 3.46 -7.06
N GLU A 47 12.72 2.84 -7.43
CA GLU A 47 12.76 1.52 -8.06
C GLU A 47 12.16 0.44 -7.17
N LEU A 48 12.45 0.44 -5.87
CA LEU A 48 11.85 -0.49 -4.90
C LEU A 48 10.33 -0.33 -4.81
N ILE A 49 9.82 0.91 -4.83
CA ILE A 49 8.37 1.16 -4.89
C ILE A 49 7.75 0.58 -6.16
N GLU A 50 8.42 0.74 -7.30
CA GLU A 50 7.95 0.17 -8.57
C GLU A 50 7.92 -1.36 -8.53
N GLN A 51 8.96 -1.99 -7.98
CA GLN A 51 9.04 -3.44 -7.80
C GLN A 51 7.94 -3.95 -6.86
N MET A 52 7.71 -3.30 -5.71
CA MET A 52 6.58 -3.62 -4.83
C MET A 52 5.24 -3.51 -5.57
N GLY A 53 5.08 -2.51 -6.44
CA GLY A 53 3.88 -2.32 -7.25
C GLY A 53 3.62 -3.44 -8.26
N LEU A 54 4.67 -4.07 -8.78
CA LEU A 54 4.57 -5.24 -9.66
C LEU A 54 4.15 -6.48 -8.87
N GLU A 55 4.83 -6.76 -7.75
CA GLU A 55 4.53 -7.90 -6.88
C GLU A 55 3.09 -7.87 -6.34
N ILE A 56 2.57 -6.68 -6.04
CA ILE A 56 1.21 -6.51 -5.52
C ILE A 56 0.13 -6.97 -6.52
N ARG A 57 0.43 -6.96 -7.83
CA ARG A 57 -0.51 -7.40 -8.87
C ARG A 57 -0.76 -8.91 -8.82
N GLU A 58 0.20 -9.68 -8.33
CA GLU A 58 0.11 -11.15 -8.25
C GLU A 58 -0.66 -11.63 -7.01
N LEU A 59 -0.92 -10.73 -6.04
CA LEU A 59 -1.65 -11.05 -4.81
C LEU A 59 -3.16 -11.23 -5.02
N SER A 60 -3.77 -11.98 -4.09
CA SER A 60 -5.23 -12.11 -3.98
C SER A 60 -5.92 -10.77 -3.70
N SER A 61 -7.19 -10.62 -4.07
CA SER A 61 -7.94 -9.35 -3.95
C SER A 61 -7.91 -8.73 -2.55
N ILE A 62 -7.96 -9.55 -1.48
CA ILE A 62 -7.93 -9.07 -0.09
C ILE A 62 -6.54 -8.58 0.30
N GLN A 63 -5.49 -9.34 -0.01
CA GLN A 63 -4.10 -8.97 0.29
C GLN A 63 -3.64 -7.75 -0.53
N ARG A 64 -4.12 -7.64 -1.78
CA ARG A 64 -3.86 -6.53 -2.67
C ARG A 64 -4.34 -5.21 -2.08
N SER A 65 -5.55 -5.15 -1.52
CA SER A 65 -6.09 -3.92 -0.91
C SER A 65 -5.16 -3.37 0.18
N THR A 66 -4.72 -4.22 1.11
CA THR A 66 -3.83 -3.82 2.21
C THR A 66 -2.45 -3.43 1.70
N ALA A 67 -1.89 -4.18 0.76
CA ALA A 67 -0.57 -3.91 0.20
C ALA A 67 -0.54 -2.63 -0.65
N THR A 68 -1.58 -2.36 -1.44
CA THR A 68 -1.72 -1.10 -2.19
C THR A 68 -1.80 0.11 -1.25
N SER A 69 -2.49 0.00 -0.11
CA SER A 69 -2.50 1.09 0.88
C SER A 69 -1.10 1.38 1.42
N LYS A 70 -0.31 0.35 1.74
CA LYS A 70 1.09 0.52 2.18
C LYS A 70 1.95 1.17 1.09
N LEU A 71 1.79 0.73 -0.16
CA LEU A 71 2.52 1.29 -1.30
C LEU A 71 2.21 2.79 -1.51
N ASN A 72 0.94 3.18 -1.36
CA ASN A 72 0.55 4.59 -1.43
C ASN A 72 1.19 5.41 -0.30
N CYS A 73 1.26 4.86 0.92
CA CYS A 73 1.96 5.51 2.03
C CYS A 73 3.47 5.68 1.73
N ALA A 74 4.13 4.65 1.21
CA ALA A 74 5.54 4.71 0.80
C ALA A 74 5.78 5.79 -0.29
N GLN A 75 4.88 5.90 -1.27
CA GLN A 75 4.97 6.95 -2.30
C GLN A 75 4.87 8.37 -1.70
N VAL A 76 3.97 8.55 -0.73
CA VAL A 76 3.83 9.83 -0.02
C VAL A 76 5.09 10.14 0.79
N GLU A 77 5.61 9.15 1.52
CA GLU A 77 6.82 9.30 2.32
C GLU A 77 8.03 9.66 1.47
N LEU A 78 8.23 8.97 0.33
CA LEU A 78 9.31 9.28 -0.60
C LEU A 78 9.22 10.71 -1.13
N LYS A 79 8.02 11.17 -1.53
CA LYS A 79 7.80 12.56 -1.98
C LYS A 79 8.11 13.58 -0.87
N ARG A 80 7.70 13.29 0.37
CA ARG A 80 8.02 14.13 1.53
C ARG A 80 9.53 14.24 1.71
N LEU A 81 10.24 13.11 1.63
CA LEU A 81 11.69 13.04 1.80
C LEU A 81 12.44 13.78 0.67
N GLN A 82 11.97 13.66 -0.58
CA GLN A 82 12.51 14.43 -1.71
C GLN A 82 12.37 15.95 -1.50
N ASN A 83 11.24 16.41 -0.96
CA ASN A 83 11.03 17.82 -0.65
C ASN A 83 11.91 18.29 0.51
N GLU A 84 12.04 17.47 1.56
CA GLU A 84 12.91 17.75 2.69
C GLU A 84 14.38 17.88 2.27
N TYR A 85 14.86 16.96 1.42
CA TYR A 85 16.18 17.02 0.83
C TYR A 85 16.41 18.29 -0.01
N LYS A 86 15.47 18.62 -0.91
CA LYS A 86 15.55 19.86 -1.73
C LYS A 86 15.68 21.09 -0.85
N LYS A 87 14.85 21.19 0.19
CA LYS A 87 14.88 22.29 1.15
C LYS A 87 16.21 22.36 1.91
N ALA A 88 16.69 21.23 2.44
CA ALA A 88 17.96 21.16 3.16
C ALA A 88 19.15 21.56 2.27
N ARG A 89 19.13 21.16 1.00
CA ARG A 89 20.14 21.54 0.00
C ARG A 89 20.12 23.04 -0.32
N GLU A 90 18.93 23.63 -0.47
CA GLU A 90 18.78 25.07 -0.69
C GLU A 90 19.21 25.91 0.52
N ASP A 91 18.78 25.53 1.72
CA ASP A 91 19.13 26.22 2.96
C ASP A 91 20.66 26.18 3.19
N SER A 92 21.30 25.05 2.90
CA SER A 92 22.76 24.91 3.00
C SER A 92 23.51 25.73 1.96
N ARG A 93 22.99 25.83 0.72
CA ARG A 93 23.57 26.70 -0.32
C ARG A 93 23.48 28.18 0.09
N LYS A 94 22.35 28.60 0.67
CA LYS A 94 22.15 29.98 1.17
C LYS A 94 23.09 30.28 2.35
N ALA A 95 23.24 29.35 3.29
CA ALA A 95 24.18 29.51 4.41
C ALA A 95 25.63 29.68 3.93
N GLN A 96 26.05 28.90 2.92
CA GLN A 96 27.39 29.03 2.35
C GLN A 96 27.59 30.37 1.62
N ALA A 97 26.57 30.89 0.93
CA ALA A 97 26.64 32.21 0.28
C ALA A 97 26.73 33.36 1.31
N ILE A 98 26.03 33.25 2.44
CA ILE A 98 26.09 34.24 3.53
C ILE A 98 27.47 34.24 4.19
N ASN A 99 28.05 33.07 4.48
CA ASN A 99 29.38 32.98 5.09
C ASN A 99 30.47 33.59 4.20
N VAL A 100 30.42 33.36 2.88
CA VAL A 100 31.37 33.97 1.93
C VAL A 100 31.21 35.50 1.86
N ALA A 101 29.99 36.03 1.98
CA ALA A 101 29.75 37.47 1.99
C ALA A 101 30.19 38.15 3.32
N ILE A 102 30.24 37.41 4.43
CA ILE A 102 30.75 37.90 5.71
C ILE A 102 32.30 37.89 5.71
N ASP A 103 32.93 36.83 5.20
CA ASP A 103 34.40 36.75 5.08
C ASP A 103 34.98 37.83 4.15
N ASP A 104 34.24 38.27 3.12
CA ASP A 104 34.65 39.35 2.20
C ASP A 104 34.49 40.77 2.80
N TYR A 105 33.69 40.91 3.87
CA TYR A 105 33.38 42.20 4.51
C TYR A 105 34.26 42.50 5.74
N GLU A 106 34.96 41.52 6.29
CA GLU A 106 35.76 41.65 7.53
C GLU A 106 37.17 42.25 7.31
N ASP A 107 37.63 42.42 6.06
CA ASP A 107 38.97 42.96 5.73
C ASP A 107 39.01 44.50 5.53
N TYR A 108 37.89 45.21 5.70
CA TYR A 108 37.82 46.65 5.38
C TYR A 108 36.93 47.44 6.37
N TYR A 109 37.59 48.13 7.32
CA TYR A 109 37.13 49.26 8.16
C TYR A 109 36.95 49.02 9.68
N GLU A 110 37.88 49.58 10.45
CA GLU A 110 37.81 49.74 11.91
C GLU A 110 37.25 51.13 12.37
N ASP A 111 37.01 52.12 11.48
CA ASP A 111 36.84 53.53 11.92
C ASP A 111 35.50 54.24 11.56
N VAL A 112 34.46 53.52 11.08
CA VAL A 112 33.12 54.13 10.78
C VAL A 112 31.98 53.39 11.48
N SER A 113 32.22 52.91 12.70
CA SER A 113 31.38 51.91 13.38
C SER A 113 29.99 52.41 13.85
N MET A 114 29.82 53.66 14.30
CA MET A 114 28.62 53.98 15.10
C MET A 114 27.33 54.31 14.30
N SER A 115 27.43 54.88 13.09
CA SER A 115 26.25 55.25 12.27
C SER A 115 25.86 54.15 11.28
N HIS A 116 26.83 53.37 10.81
CA HIS A 116 26.59 52.20 9.97
C HIS A 116 25.92 51.06 10.75
N ASP A 117 26.27 50.83 12.02
CA ASP A 117 25.71 49.73 12.81
C ASP A 117 24.19 49.83 12.99
N GLN A 118 23.64 51.05 13.13
CA GLN A 118 22.20 51.25 13.26
C GLN A 118 21.45 51.01 11.92
N ARG A 119 22.05 51.37 10.79
CA ARG A 119 21.52 51.08 9.45
C ARG A 119 21.65 49.59 9.11
N GLN A 120 22.76 48.96 9.48
CA GLN A 120 23.02 47.53 9.34
C GLN A 120 21.98 46.71 10.12
N ARG A 121 21.67 47.11 11.36
CA ARG A 121 20.64 46.47 12.19
C ARG A 121 19.24 46.60 11.60
N LEU A 122 18.89 47.72 10.97
CA LEU A 122 17.61 47.88 10.31
C LEU A 122 17.52 47.05 9.03
N LEU A 123 18.61 46.97 8.26
CA LEU A 123 18.70 46.09 7.09
C LEU A 123 18.63 44.61 7.48
N ASP A 124 19.34 44.17 8.51
CA ASP A 124 19.28 42.79 9.03
C ASP A 124 17.88 42.47 9.58
N ASN A 125 17.21 43.42 10.26
CA ASN A 125 15.81 43.24 10.67
C ASN A 125 14.87 43.14 9.47
N SER A 126 15.06 43.98 8.45
CA SER A 126 14.25 43.93 7.23
C SER A 126 14.43 42.61 6.48
N GLU A 127 15.67 42.14 6.35
CA GLU A 127 16.00 40.88 5.71
C GLU A 127 15.46 39.68 6.53
N ARG A 128 15.55 39.74 7.87
CA ARG A 128 14.93 38.74 8.75
C ARG A 128 13.41 38.70 8.61
N ILE A 129 12.76 39.85 8.48
CA ILE A 129 11.31 39.94 8.27
C ILE A 129 10.94 39.34 6.91
N GLU A 130 11.66 39.70 5.85
CA GLU A 130 11.43 39.16 4.51
C GLU A 130 11.64 37.63 4.49
N ARG A 131 12.70 37.13 5.12
CA ARG A 131 12.96 35.69 5.28
C ARG A 131 11.85 34.99 6.07
N THR A 132 11.36 35.62 7.14
CA THR A 132 10.27 35.07 7.94
C THR A 132 8.97 35.04 7.15
N GLY A 133 8.67 36.08 6.37
CA GLY A 133 7.54 36.13 5.45
C GLY A 133 7.60 35.02 4.40
N ASN A 134 8.73 34.84 3.74
CA ASN A 134 8.94 33.79 2.75
C ASN A 134 8.80 32.39 3.37
N ARG A 135 9.33 32.17 4.58
CA ARG A 135 9.17 30.90 5.31
C ARG A 135 7.73 30.64 5.72
N LEU A 136 6.99 31.67 6.11
CA LEU A 136 5.58 31.56 6.48
C LEU A 136 4.71 31.25 5.26
N GLN A 137 5.00 31.90 4.12
CA GLN A 137 4.32 31.63 2.85
C GLN A 137 4.60 30.20 2.36
N GLU A 138 5.85 29.75 2.44
CA GLU A 138 6.20 28.37 2.08
C GLU A 138 5.59 27.36 3.05
N GLY A 139 5.60 27.63 4.35
CA GLY A 139 4.92 26.80 5.35
C GLY A 139 3.42 26.70 5.10
N TYR A 140 2.78 27.80 4.72
CA TYR A 140 1.37 27.84 4.34
C TYR A 140 1.09 27.00 3.08
N ARG A 141 1.94 27.11 2.05
CA ARG A 141 1.84 26.29 0.84
C ARG A 141 1.94 24.79 1.14
N VAL A 142 2.93 24.40 1.95
CA VAL A 142 3.13 23.00 2.37
C VAL A 142 1.96 22.50 3.21
N ALA A 143 1.40 23.34 4.09
CA ALA A 143 0.22 22.98 4.88
C ALA A 143 -1.00 22.71 4.00
N LEU A 144 -1.25 23.55 2.98
CA LEU A 144 -2.32 23.34 2.01
C LEU A 144 -2.11 22.09 1.15
N GLU A 145 -0.89 21.83 0.69
CA GLU A 145 -0.55 20.59 -0.03
C GLU A 145 -0.80 19.37 0.86
N THR A 146 -0.46 19.47 2.15
CA THR A 146 -0.69 18.40 3.14
C THR A 146 -2.18 18.19 3.42
N GLU A 147 -2.98 19.26 3.51
CA GLU A 147 -4.43 19.19 3.66
C GLU A 147 -5.07 18.49 2.46
N SER A 148 -4.68 18.89 1.24
CA SER A 148 -5.15 18.28 0.00
C SER A 148 -4.82 16.78 -0.06
N LEU A 149 -3.57 16.43 0.27
CA LEU A 149 -3.14 15.04 0.33
C LEU A 149 -3.92 14.24 1.39
N GLY A 150 -4.12 14.81 2.57
CA GLY A 150 -4.90 14.19 3.64
C GLY A 150 -6.36 13.97 3.24
N ALA A 151 -6.97 14.93 2.53
CA ALA A 151 -8.30 14.81 1.98
C ALA A 151 -8.40 13.68 0.94
N GLN A 152 -7.39 13.56 0.07
CA GLN A 152 -7.30 12.46 -0.90
C GLN A 152 -7.21 11.10 -0.21
N VAL A 153 -6.33 10.96 0.79
CA VAL A 153 -6.17 9.72 1.56
C VAL A 153 -7.48 9.34 2.29
N LEU A 154 -8.17 10.32 2.88
CA LEU A 154 -9.48 10.09 3.50
C LEU A 154 -10.53 9.64 2.48
N GLY A 155 -10.50 10.21 1.27
CA GLY A 155 -11.34 9.79 0.15
C GLY A 155 -11.08 8.33 -0.26
N ASP A 156 -9.81 7.97 -0.43
CA ASP A 156 -9.41 6.60 -0.79
C ASP A 156 -9.81 5.59 0.29
N LEU A 157 -9.60 5.92 1.57
CA LEU A 157 -10.03 5.07 2.69
C LEU A 157 -11.55 4.92 2.75
N HIS A 158 -12.30 5.97 2.44
CA HIS A 158 -13.75 5.91 2.36
C HIS A 158 -14.20 4.97 1.23
N HIS A 159 -13.62 5.11 0.05
CA HIS A 159 -13.93 4.26 -1.09
C HIS A 159 -13.54 2.78 -0.86
N GLN A 160 -12.40 2.54 -0.19
CA GLN A 160 -12.01 1.20 0.24
C GLN A 160 -13.00 0.61 1.25
N ARG A 161 -13.45 1.40 2.23
CA ARG A 161 -14.48 0.97 3.19
C ARG A 161 -15.77 0.58 2.46
N GLU A 162 -16.22 1.38 1.51
CA GLU A 162 -17.41 1.10 0.71
C GLU A 162 -17.23 -0.20 -0.08
N THR A 163 -16.09 -0.40 -0.72
CA THR A 163 -15.75 -1.63 -1.48
C THR A 163 -15.75 -2.87 -0.57
N ILE A 164 -15.18 -2.77 0.63
CA ILE A 164 -15.20 -3.86 1.64
C ILE A 164 -16.63 -4.14 2.09
N GLN A 165 -17.44 -3.11 2.34
CA GLN A 165 -18.84 -3.26 2.74
C GLN A 165 -19.68 -3.91 1.64
N ALA A 166 -19.52 -3.47 0.39
CA ALA A 166 -20.18 -4.06 -0.77
C ALA A 166 -19.77 -5.53 -0.96
N SER A 167 -18.48 -5.85 -0.81
CA SER A 167 -17.98 -7.22 -0.90
C SER A 167 -18.55 -8.11 0.21
N ARG A 168 -18.65 -7.61 1.45
CA ARG A 168 -19.29 -8.32 2.57
C ARG A 168 -20.78 -8.53 2.34
N ALA A 169 -21.48 -7.53 1.78
CA ALA A 169 -22.89 -7.64 1.43
C ALA A 169 -23.12 -8.73 0.37
N ARG A 170 -22.32 -8.71 -0.71
CA ARG A 170 -22.33 -9.75 -1.76
C ARG A 170 -22.03 -11.14 -1.19
N LEU A 171 -21.01 -11.28 -0.34
CA LEU A 171 -20.70 -12.56 0.31
C LEU A 171 -21.87 -13.07 1.15
N ARG A 172 -22.55 -12.20 1.91
CA ARG A 172 -23.71 -12.57 2.72
C ARG A 172 -24.90 -13.00 1.85
N GLU A 173 -25.13 -12.32 0.74
CA GLU A 173 -26.14 -12.68 -0.25
C GLU A 173 -25.82 -14.03 -0.92
N THR A 174 -24.60 -14.22 -1.42
CA THR A 174 -24.14 -15.49 -2.00
C THR A 174 -24.23 -16.64 -0.99
N ASN A 175 -23.94 -16.40 0.30
CA ASN A 175 -24.09 -17.43 1.34
C ASN A 175 -25.56 -17.81 1.57
N ALA A 176 -26.47 -16.84 1.48
CA ALA A 176 -27.91 -17.11 1.54
C ALA A 176 -28.41 -17.88 0.31
N GLU A 177 -27.90 -17.57 -0.87
CA GLU A 177 -28.19 -18.30 -2.10
C GLU A 177 -27.62 -19.72 -2.09
N LEU A 178 -26.39 -19.91 -1.59
CA LEU A 178 -25.79 -21.22 -1.34
C LEU A 178 -26.63 -22.06 -0.38
N GLY A 179 -27.17 -21.47 0.68
CA GLY A 179 -28.10 -22.15 1.59
C GLY A 179 -29.38 -22.61 0.89
N ARG A 180 -29.95 -21.78 0.01
CA ARG A 180 -31.14 -22.14 -0.78
C ARG A 180 -30.83 -23.23 -1.82
N ALA A 181 -29.71 -23.09 -2.52
CA ALA A 181 -29.23 -24.06 -3.51
C ALA A 181 -28.90 -25.42 -2.86
N SER A 182 -28.28 -25.42 -1.68
CA SER A 182 -28.04 -26.64 -0.90
C SER A 182 -29.35 -27.34 -0.53
N ARG A 183 -30.36 -26.57 -0.12
CA ARG A 183 -31.68 -27.12 0.22
C ARG A 183 -32.41 -27.70 -0.98
N THR A 184 -32.35 -27.05 -2.15
CA THR A 184 -32.95 -27.57 -3.39
C THR A 184 -32.19 -28.79 -3.90
N LEU A 185 -30.85 -28.76 -3.89
CA LEU A 185 -30.00 -29.90 -4.27
C LEU A 185 -30.26 -31.12 -3.37
N ASN A 186 -30.35 -30.93 -2.05
CA ASN A 186 -30.66 -32.02 -1.13
C ASN A 186 -32.05 -32.61 -1.40
N SER A 187 -33.03 -31.77 -1.76
CA SER A 187 -34.36 -32.24 -2.16
C SER A 187 -34.35 -33.04 -3.47
N MET A 188 -33.54 -32.63 -4.46
CA MET A 188 -33.35 -33.35 -5.72
C MET A 188 -32.63 -34.67 -5.49
N TRP A 189 -31.61 -34.68 -4.62
CA TRP A 189 -30.84 -35.87 -4.25
C TRP A 189 -31.71 -36.93 -3.58
N MET A 190 -32.55 -36.53 -2.60
CA MET A 190 -33.50 -37.44 -1.97
C MET A 190 -34.52 -38.01 -2.97
N ARG A 191 -35.04 -37.19 -3.89
CA ARG A 191 -35.96 -37.66 -4.95
C ARG A 191 -35.28 -38.68 -5.87
N ALA A 192 -34.05 -38.42 -6.28
CA ALA A 192 -33.27 -39.32 -7.13
C ALA A 192 -32.97 -40.65 -6.43
N MET A 193 -32.60 -40.61 -5.14
CA MET A 193 -32.41 -41.82 -4.33
C MET A 193 -33.69 -42.64 -4.23
N ARG A 194 -34.85 -42.01 -4.00
CA ARG A 194 -36.14 -42.70 -3.93
C ARG A 194 -36.47 -43.43 -5.24
N GLN A 195 -36.26 -42.79 -6.38
CA GLN A 195 -36.47 -43.43 -7.69
C GLN A 195 -35.55 -44.63 -7.91
N LYS A 196 -34.27 -44.51 -7.54
CA LYS A 196 -33.31 -45.64 -7.63
C LYS A 196 -33.71 -46.81 -6.75
N VAL A 197 -34.12 -46.56 -5.51
CA VAL A 197 -34.57 -47.63 -4.59
C VAL A 197 -35.76 -48.37 -5.18
N ILE A 198 -36.79 -47.67 -5.66
CA ILE A 198 -37.97 -48.29 -6.28
C ILE A 198 -37.57 -49.19 -7.46
N LEU A 199 -36.69 -48.70 -8.33
CA LEU A 199 -36.22 -49.45 -9.50
C LEU A 199 -35.50 -50.74 -9.10
N TYR A 200 -34.59 -50.68 -8.12
CA TYR A 200 -33.89 -51.87 -7.62
C TYR A 200 -34.84 -52.86 -6.93
N THR A 201 -35.81 -52.38 -6.15
CA THR A 201 -36.79 -53.24 -5.48
C THR A 201 -37.67 -53.98 -6.49
N VAL A 202 -38.20 -53.28 -7.50
CA VAL A 202 -39.04 -53.89 -8.54
C VAL A 202 -38.23 -54.88 -9.39
N GLY A 203 -37.02 -54.50 -9.82
CA GLY A 203 -36.14 -55.39 -10.58
C GLY A 203 -35.78 -56.65 -9.80
N GLY A 204 -35.43 -56.52 -8.51
CA GLY A 204 -35.15 -57.66 -7.63
C GLY A 204 -36.36 -58.58 -7.47
N CYS A 205 -37.56 -58.02 -7.26
CA CYS A 205 -38.79 -58.80 -7.15
C CYS A 205 -39.09 -59.60 -8.43
N PHE A 206 -38.81 -59.01 -9.60
CA PHE A 206 -38.97 -59.67 -10.90
C PHE A 206 -38.01 -60.86 -11.06
N VAL A 207 -36.73 -60.68 -10.67
CA VAL A 207 -35.73 -61.76 -10.70
C VAL A 207 -36.14 -62.91 -9.76
N VAL A 208 -36.58 -62.60 -8.54
CA VAL A 208 -37.06 -63.61 -7.58
C VAL A 208 -38.25 -64.40 -8.15
N ALA A 209 -39.21 -63.72 -8.77
CA ALA A 209 -40.36 -64.39 -9.41
C ALA A 209 -39.91 -65.37 -10.50
N VAL A 210 -38.95 -64.98 -11.35
CA VAL A 210 -38.39 -65.86 -12.40
C VAL A 210 -37.71 -67.08 -11.79
N VAL A 211 -36.87 -66.89 -10.76
CA VAL A 211 -36.18 -67.99 -10.07
C VAL A 211 -37.18 -68.97 -9.44
N VAL A 212 -38.19 -68.46 -8.75
CA VAL A 212 -39.25 -69.29 -8.15
C VAL A 212 -40.01 -70.07 -9.22
N SER A 213 -40.37 -69.43 -10.34
CA SER A 213 -41.08 -70.08 -11.44
C SER A 213 -40.27 -71.22 -12.06
N ILE A 214 -38.96 -71.02 -12.25
CA ILE A 214 -38.04 -72.06 -12.73
C ILE A 214 -37.94 -73.21 -11.71
N TYR A 215 -37.76 -72.89 -10.43
CA TYR A 215 -37.65 -73.89 -9.36
C TYR A 215 -38.90 -74.76 -9.25
N LEU A 216 -40.09 -74.15 -9.28
CA LEU A 216 -41.36 -74.87 -9.26
C LEU A 216 -41.56 -75.74 -10.50
N THR A 217 -41.15 -75.26 -11.68
CA THR A 217 -41.23 -76.03 -12.93
C THR A 217 -40.31 -77.24 -12.89
N PHE A 218 -39.06 -77.06 -12.44
CA PHE A 218 -38.10 -78.16 -12.32
C PHE A 218 -38.51 -79.18 -11.25
N SER A 219 -38.97 -78.71 -10.09
CA SER A 219 -39.50 -79.56 -9.01
C SER A 219 -40.77 -80.32 -9.42
N SER A 220 -41.67 -79.68 -10.18
CA SER A 220 -42.85 -80.33 -10.76
C SER A 220 -42.47 -81.41 -11.76
N ASN A 221 -41.49 -81.16 -12.62
CA ASN A 221 -41.02 -82.17 -13.59
C ASN A 221 -40.35 -83.36 -12.88
N ALA A 222 -39.58 -83.11 -11.82
CA ALA A 222 -38.96 -84.17 -11.01
C ALA A 222 -39.97 -85.04 -10.23
N ARG A 223 -41.20 -84.56 -10.01
CA ARG A 223 -42.29 -85.37 -9.42
C ARG A 223 -43.10 -86.17 -10.44
N LYS A 224 -42.94 -85.89 -11.73
CA LYS A 224 -43.66 -86.58 -12.82
C LYS A 224 -42.82 -87.63 -13.55
N ALA A 225 -41.52 -87.69 -13.26
CA ALA A 225 -40.62 -88.80 -13.63
C ALA A 225 -40.55 -89.81 -12.48
#